data_AF-A0A3A8IDA0-F1
#
_entry.id   AF-A0A3A8IDA0-F1
#
_cell.length_a   1.000
_cell.length_b   1.000
_cell.length_c   1.000
_cell.angle_alpha   90.00
_cell.angle_beta   90.00
_cell.angle_gamma   90.00
#
_symmetry.space_group_name_H-M   'P 1'
#
loop_
_entity.id
_entity.type
_entity.pdbx_description
1 polymer ?
#
loop_
_entity_poly.entity_id
_entity_poly.type
_entity_poly.pdbx_seq_one_letter_code
_entity_poly.pdbx_strand_id
1 'polypeptide(L)'
;MAKLEGETFLRTLLQGYYGPTEAEPIRRAMLDATYFLAPEVVSATQGLPLVRARRMTAGEARDTIVEGGDFVSDNFPPHYVFCAATDDKRHKGSTELCHIYGGKGEARDPFFYTNLANLCLVPSFLAKFADTHPPTVALLKGCSFILYGFDPRGEMRGRSIDPSLRQRIKIASPVKQGLFSSLQDREDTRFLAAKTAGYLFAEDGSINRSDPWVAAMIARQAVR
;
A
#
# COMPACT_ATOMS: atom_id res chain seq x y z
N MET A 1 4.64 -18.42 22.85
CA MET A 1 5.51 -19.51 22.34
C MET A 1 5.31 -19.76 20.85
N ALA A 2 4.10 -20.06 20.35
CA ALA A 2 3.85 -20.34 18.92
C ALA A 2 4.36 -19.30 17.88
N LYS A 3 4.42 -18.01 18.22
CA LYS A 3 4.87 -16.95 17.30
C LYS A 3 6.38 -16.96 17.03
N LEU A 4 7.19 -17.33 18.03
CA LEU A 4 8.65 -17.47 17.89
C LEU A 4 9.03 -18.74 17.11
N GLU A 5 8.24 -19.81 17.26
CA GLU A 5 8.43 -21.06 16.54
C GLU A 5 8.15 -20.88 15.04
N GLY A 6 7.10 -20.15 14.67
CA GLY A 6 6.75 -19.88 13.28
C GLY A 6 7.79 -19.05 12.51
N GLU A 7 8.33 -17.97 13.11
CA GLU A 7 9.39 -17.18 12.48
C GLU A 7 10.68 -17.99 12.33
N THR A 8 11.07 -18.72 13.38
CA THR A 8 12.28 -19.56 13.36
C THR A 8 12.16 -20.64 12.28
N PHE A 9 11.02 -21.32 12.21
CA PHE A 9 10.74 -22.31 11.18
C PHE A 9 10.84 -21.72 9.76
N LEU A 10 10.17 -20.59 9.52
CA LEU A 10 10.21 -19.94 8.21
C LEU A 10 11.63 -19.48 7.85
N ARG A 11 12.37 -18.92 8.81
CA ARG A 11 13.77 -18.53 8.60
C ARG A 11 14.61 -19.72 8.17
N THR A 12 14.53 -20.85 8.88
CA THR A 12 15.24 -22.10 8.53
C THR A 12 14.84 -22.61 7.14
N LEU A 13 13.54 -22.62 6.83
CA LEU A 13 13.04 -23.03 5.51
C LEU A 13 13.64 -22.16 4.40
N LEU A 14 13.61 -20.83 4.58
CA LEU A 14 14.12 -19.89 3.59
C LEU A 14 15.65 -19.93 3.49
N GLN A 15 16.38 -20.23 4.57
CA GLN A 15 17.82 -20.49 4.52
C GLN A 15 18.14 -21.73 3.66
N GLY A 16 17.34 -22.78 3.75
CA GLY A 16 17.47 -23.94 2.88
C GLY A 16 17.28 -23.61 1.39
N TYR A 17 16.39 -22.67 1.07
CA TYR A 17 16.09 -22.26 -0.31
C TYR A 17 17.09 -21.24 -0.88
N TYR A 18 17.43 -20.20 -0.12
CA TYR A 18 18.33 -19.12 -0.56
C TYR A 18 19.81 -19.40 -0.26
N GLY A 19 20.10 -20.45 0.52
CA GLY A 19 21.44 -20.83 0.93
C GLY A 19 21.84 -20.29 2.32
N PRO A 20 22.78 -20.96 3.00
CA PRO A 20 23.17 -20.63 4.38
C PRO A 20 23.96 -19.33 4.52
N THR A 21 24.50 -18.81 3.41
CA THR A 21 25.30 -17.57 3.37
C THR A 21 24.46 -16.31 3.23
N GLU A 22 23.16 -16.44 2.93
CA GLU A 22 22.28 -15.28 2.83
C GLU A 22 22.04 -14.72 4.24
N ALA A 23 22.62 -13.56 4.55
CA ALA A 23 22.57 -12.96 5.88
C ALA A 23 21.13 -12.59 6.32
N GLU A 24 20.18 -12.46 5.38
CA GLU A 24 18.80 -12.07 5.69
C GLU A 24 17.77 -12.74 4.73
N PRO A 25 17.50 -14.05 4.90
CA PRO A 25 16.69 -14.85 3.98
C PRO A 25 15.22 -14.37 3.89
N ILE A 26 14.67 -13.81 4.97
CA ILE A 26 13.32 -13.22 4.98
C ILE A 26 13.26 -11.97 4.09
N ARG A 27 14.28 -11.11 4.16
CA ARG A 27 14.37 -9.90 3.33
C ARG A 27 14.50 -10.26 1.85
N ARG A 28 15.29 -11.29 1.55
CA ARG A 28 15.43 -11.85 0.20
C ARG A 28 14.10 -12.38 -0.32
N ALA A 29 13.43 -13.21 0.47
CA ALA A 29 12.10 -13.75 0.14
C ALA A 29 11.06 -12.64 -0.10
N MET A 30 11.06 -11.61 0.74
CA MET A 30 10.18 -10.45 0.57
C MET A 30 10.44 -9.76 -0.77
N LEU A 31 11.68 -9.46 -1.09
CA LEU A 31 12.02 -8.78 -2.35
C LEU A 31 11.63 -9.61 -3.58
N ASP A 32 11.88 -10.92 -3.52
CA ASP A 32 11.61 -11.80 -4.64
C ASP A 32 10.12 -12.17 -4.78
N ALA A 33 9.28 -11.94 -3.77
CA ALA A 33 7.87 -12.35 -3.80
C ALA A 33 6.86 -11.20 -3.75
N THR A 34 7.30 -9.97 -3.44
CA THR A 34 6.42 -8.81 -3.33
C THR A 34 6.22 -8.10 -4.66
N TYR A 35 4.97 -7.74 -4.95
CA TYR A 35 4.57 -6.98 -6.13
C TYR A 35 4.11 -5.57 -5.74
N PHE A 36 4.67 -4.59 -6.42
CA PHE A 36 4.31 -3.17 -6.33
C PHE A 36 3.44 -2.76 -7.52
N LEU A 37 2.69 -1.68 -7.42
CA LEU A 37 1.98 -1.14 -8.60
C LEU A 37 2.96 -0.53 -9.60
N ALA A 38 2.51 -0.40 -10.85
CA ALA A 38 3.33 0.24 -11.88
C ALA A 38 3.48 1.75 -11.59
N PRO A 39 4.69 2.33 -11.78
CA PRO A 39 4.92 3.76 -11.54
C PRO A 39 3.95 4.68 -12.29
N GLU A 40 3.52 4.29 -13.49
CA GLU A 40 2.58 5.05 -14.31
C GLU A 40 1.21 5.18 -13.60
N VAL A 41 0.74 4.12 -12.95
CA VAL A 41 -0.53 4.12 -12.20
C VAL A 41 -0.42 5.00 -10.96
N VAL A 42 0.68 4.90 -10.22
CA VAL A 42 0.92 5.72 -9.02
C VAL A 42 1.11 7.20 -9.40
N SER A 43 1.74 7.48 -10.54
CA SER A 43 1.93 8.84 -11.03
C SER A 43 0.62 9.55 -11.36
N ALA A 44 -0.39 8.80 -11.83
CA ALA A 44 -1.72 9.34 -12.14
C ALA A 44 -2.43 9.90 -10.90
N THR A 45 -2.07 9.44 -9.69
CA THR A 45 -2.63 9.95 -8.43
C THR A 45 -1.73 10.98 -7.75
N GLN A 46 -0.58 11.31 -8.34
CA GLN A 46 0.45 12.17 -7.76
C GLN A 46 0.92 11.70 -6.36
N GLY A 47 0.76 10.41 -6.05
CA GLY A 47 1.08 9.87 -4.72
C GLY A 47 0.10 10.32 -3.63
N LEU A 48 -1.13 10.69 -3.99
CA LEU A 48 -2.22 11.02 -3.06
C LEU A 48 -3.11 9.78 -2.79
N PRO A 49 -3.80 9.72 -1.64
CA PRO A 49 -4.84 8.72 -1.38
C PRO A 49 -6.03 8.90 -2.34
N LEU A 50 -6.66 7.79 -2.74
CA LEU A 50 -7.74 7.83 -3.73
C LEU A 50 -9.11 8.18 -3.13
N VAL A 51 -9.37 7.69 -1.92
CA VAL A 51 -10.62 7.92 -1.19
C VAL A 51 -10.32 8.30 0.25
N ARG A 52 -11.19 9.13 0.81
CA ARG A 52 -11.14 9.54 2.21
C ARG A 52 -11.61 8.39 3.10
N ALA A 53 -10.70 7.48 3.39
CA ALA A 53 -10.97 6.31 4.22
C ALA A 53 -9.82 6.03 5.20
N ARG A 54 -10.12 5.36 6.30
CA ARG A 54 -9.12 4.87 7.26
C ARG A 54 -9.52 3.52 7.86
N ARG A 55 -8.54 2.84 8.46
CA ARG A 55 -8.82 1.62 9.21
C ARG A 55 -9.70 1.93 10.43
N MET A 56 -10.70 1.08 10.65
CA MET A 56 -11.56 1.11 11.82
C MET A 56 -10.76 0.96 13.12
N THR A 57 -11.25 1.61 14.17
CA THR A 57 -10.83 1.45 15.55
C THR A 57 -11.85 0.62 16.34
N ALA A 58 -11.48 0.17 17.54
CA ALA A 58 -12.37 -0.63 18.36
C ALA A 58 -13.61 0.18 18.74
N GLY A 59 -14.79 -0.38 18.50
CA GLY A 59 -16.08 0.26 18.78
C GLY A 59 -16.70 1.03 17.61
N GLU A 60 -15.97 1.23 16.51
CA GLU A 60 -16.53 1.84 15.30
C GLU A 60 -17.38 0.86 14.49
N ALA A 61 -18.50 1.33 13.96
CA ALA A 61 -19.31 0.58 13.02
C ALA A 61 -18.57 0.45 11.68
N ARG A 62 -18.39 -0.79 11.22
CA ARG A 62 -17.71 -1.08 9.96
C ARG A 62 -18.52 -0.55 8.76
N ASP A 63 -17.79 -0.07 7.74
CA ASP A 63 -18.33 0.38 6.45
C ASP A 63 -19.30 1.57 6.60
N THR A 64 -18.95 2.51 7.49
CA THR A 64 -19.72 3.72 7.77
C THR A 64 -18.87 4.98 7.60
N ILE A 65 -19.53 6.13 7.45
CA ILE A 65 -18.87 7.44 7.53
C ILE A 65 -19.02 7.94 8.97
N VAL A 66 -17.91 8.17 9.64
CA VAL A 66 -17.89 8.62 11.05
C VAL A 66 -17.93 10.15 11.16
N GLU A 67 -18.12 10.64 12.37
CA GLU A 67 -17.92 12.05 12.69
C GLU A 67 -16.51 12.51 12.25
N GLY A 68 -16.45 13.64 11.54
CA GLY A 68 -15.25 14.09 10.85
C GLY A 68 -15.25 13.77 9.35
N GLY A 69 -16.05 12.80 8.89
CA GLY A 69 -16.29 12.55 7.46
C GLY A 69 -15.40 11.48 6.81
N ASP A 70 -14.62 10.72 7.58
CA ASP A 70 -13.85 9.60 7.05
C ASP A 70 -14.73 8.35 6.91
N PHE A 71 -14.59 7.64 5.79
CA PHE A 71 -15.13 6.29 5.66
C PHE A 71 -14.26 5.29 6.44
N VAL A 72 -14.85 4.56 7.38
CA VAL A 72 -14.13 3.57 8.19
C VAL A 72 -14.44 2.16 7.73
N SER A 73 -13.40 1.37 7.54
CA SER A 73 -13.52 -0.04 7.20
C SER A 73 -12.34 -0.83 7.75
N ASP A 74 -12.39 -2.15 7.64
CA ASP A 74 -11.17 -2.94 7.63
C ASP A 74 -10.54 -2.85 6.23
N ASN A 75 -9.80 -3.83 5.75
CA ASN A 75 -8.99 -3.69 4.54
C ASN A 75 -9.76 -3.55 3.19
N PHE A 76 -11.08 -3.30 3.18
CA PHE A 76 -11.85 -3.17 1.94
C PHE A 76 -11.35 -2.03 1.02
N PRO A 77 -11.27 -0.74 1.43
CA PRO A 77 -10.90 0.33 0.50
C PRO A 77 -9.52 0.17 -0.12
N PRO A 78 -8.45 -0.18 0.64
CA PRO A 78 -7.13 -0.41 0.06
C PRO A 78 -7.13 -1.56 -0.97
N HIS A 79 -7.80 -2.68 -0.65
CA HIS A 79 -7.96 -3.79 -1.61
C HIS A 79 -8.71 -3.33 -2.86
N TYR A 80 -9.76 -2.55 -2.68
CA TYR A 80 -10.59 -2.08 -3.77
C TYR A 80 -9.81 -1.21 -4.74
N VAL A 81 -9.12 -0.18 -4.23
CA VAL A 81 -8.34 0.73 -5.07
C VAL A 81 -7.13 0.07 -5.70
N PHE A 82 -6.50 -0.88 -4.99
CA PHE A 82 -5.42 -1.68 -5.56
C PHE A 82 -5.94 -2.51 -6.74
N CYS A 83 -7.02 -3.26 -6.55
CA CYS A 83 -7.64 -4.07 -7.61
C CYS A 83 -8.28 -3.24 -8.74
N ALA A 84 -8.55 -1.95 -8.53
CA ALA A 84 -8.95 -1.06 -9.62
C ALA A 84 -7.74 -0.58 -10.45
N ALA A 85 -6.56 -0.51 -9.83
CA ALA A 85 -5.29 -0.14 -10.45
C ALA A 85 -4.61 -1.28 -11.24
N THR A 86 -5.11 -2.50 -11.14
CA THR A 86 -4.55 -3.67 -11.83
C THR A 86 -5.64 -4.65 -12.27
N ASP A 87 -5.45 -5.36 -13.39
CA ASP A 87 -6.35 -6.47 -13.77
C ASP A 87 -6.01 -7.78 -13.05
N ASP A 88 -5.25 -7.67 -11.97
CA ASP A 88 -4.65 -8.79 -11.30
C ASP A 88 -5.63 -9.56 -10.41
N LYS A 89 -5.88 -10.82 -10.80
CA LYS A 89 -6.68 -11.78 -10.04
C LYS A 89 -5.90 -12.47 -8.92
N ARG A 90 -4.61 -12.16 -8.72
CA ARG A 90 -3.72 -12.78 -7.70
C ARG A 90 -4.19 -12.56 -6.26
N HIS A 91 -5.12 -11.63 -5.99
CA HIS A 91 -5.71 -11.36 -4.67
C HIS A 91 -6.57 -12.51 -4.08
N LYS A 92 -6.47 -13.74 -4.59
CA LYS A 92 -7.24 -14.91 -4.13
C LYS A 92 -6.40 -15.80 -3.21
N GLY A 93 -6.51 -15.56 -1.90
CA GLY A 93 -6.18 -16.51 -0.82
C GLY A 93 -4.69 -16.73 -0.50
N SER A 94 -3.76 -16.56 -1.43
CA SER A 94 -2.33 -16.80 -1.21
C SER A 94 -1.48 -15.52 -1.08
N THR A 95 -2.09 -14.36 -1.29
CA THR A 95 -1.45 -13.05 -1.12
C THR A 95 -2.30 -12.15 -0.25
N GLU A 96 -1.64 -11.27 0.50
CA GLU A 96 -2.25 -10.18 1.25
C GLU A 96 -1.77 -8.83 0.72
N LEU A 97 -2.64 -7.83 0.83
CA LEU A 97 -2.27 -6.45 0.58
C LEU A 97 -1.72 -5.85 1.87
N CYS A 98 -0.51 -5.30 1.81
CA CYS A 98 0.16 -4.71 2.97
C CYS A 98 0.40 -3.21 2.77
N HIS A 99 0.25 -2.46 3.87
CA HIS A 99 0.67 -1.07 3.96
C HIS A 99 2.15 -0.98 4.34
N ILE A 100 2.96 -0.32 3.52
CA ILE A 100 4.41 -0.16 3.74
C ILE A 100 4.69 0.73 4.96
N TYR A 101 3.94 1.81 5.08
CA TYR A 101 3.85 2.69 6.24
C TYR A 101 2.52 2.41 6.95
N GLY A 102 2.39 1.24 7.60
CA GLY A 102 1.17 0.85 8.34
C GLY A 102 1.38 0.58 9.83
N GLY A 103 2.62 0.32 10.26
CA GLY A 103 2.93 -0.27 11.57
C GLY A 103 2.82 0.65 12.79
N LYS A 104 2.75 1.98 12.63
CA LYS A 104 2.67 2.94 13.76
C LYS A 104 1.36 3.72 13.76
N GLY A 105 0.28 3.04 13.38
CA GLY A 105 -1.05 3.64 13.33
C GLY A 105 -1.33 4.43 12.06
N GLU A 106 -0.41 4.50 11.11
CA GLU A 106 -0.63 5.14 9.80
C GLU A 106 -1.77 4.49 8.99
N ALA A 107 -2.11 3.22 9.24
CA ALA A 107 -3.31 2.62 8.66
C ALA A 107 -4.62 3.34 9.11
N ARG A 108 -4.58 4.12 10.19
CA ARG A 108 -5.70 4.95 10.66
C ARG A 108 -5.63 6.39 10.13
N ASP A 109 -4.63 6.71 9.33
CA ASP A 109 -4.45 8.02 8.72
C ASP A 109 -4.90 7.97 7.25
N PRO A 110 -5.92 8.76 6.85
CA PRO A 110 -6.43 8.78 5.49
C PRO A 110 -5.37 9.08 4.41
N PHE A 111 -4.28 9.77 4.76
CA PHE A 111 -3.18 10.06 3.82
C PHE A 111 -2.47 8.78 3.34
N PHE A 112 -2.38 7.78 4.20
CA PHE A 112 -1.63 6.54 3.95
C PHE A 112 -2.52 5.40 3.48
N TYR A 113 -3.78 5.40 3.91
CA TYR A 113 -4.60 4.19 3.88
C TYR A 113 -4.89 3.66 2.48
N THR A 114 -5.28 4.55 1.56
CA THR A 114 -5.61 4.19 0.16
C THR A 114 -4.59 4.75 -0.84
N ASN A 115 -3.41 5.14 -0.36
CA ASN A 115 -2.34 5.66 -1.18
C ASN A 115 -1.62 4.52 -1.90
N LEU A 116 -1.69 4.48 -3.24
CA LEU A 116 -1.13 3.38 -4.03
C LEU A 116 0.39 3.23 -3.86
N ALA A 117 1.11 4.31 -3.59
CA ALA A 117 2.55 4.26 -3.31
C ALA A 117 2.88 3.57 -1.98
N ASN A 118 1.89 3.49 -1.08
CA ASN A 118 1.98 2.86 0.24
C ASN A 118 1.52 1.39 0.24
N LEU A 119 1.10 0.84 -0.90
CA LEU A 119 0.52 -0.50 -0.99
C LEU A 119 1.41 -1.46 -1.78
N CYS A 120 1.45 -2.71 -1.34
CA CYS A 120 2.10 -3.80 -2.07
C CYS A 120 1.39 -5.13 -1.81
N LEU A 121 1.46 -6.05 -2.76
CA LEU A 121 0.99 -7.42 -2.61
C LEU A 121 2.13 -8.32 -2.16
N VAL A 122 1.91 -9.05 -1.07
CA VAL A 122 2.89 -9.93 -0.43
C VAL A 122 2.25 -11.31 -0.28
N PRO A 123 2.99 -12.43 -0.41
CA PRO A 123 2.44 -13.74 -0.05
C PRO A 123 1.96 -13.76 1.41
N SER A 124 0.82 -14.39 1.70
CA SER A 124 0.21 -14.34 3.05
C SER A 124 1.16 -14.83 4.15
N PHE A 125 1.98 -15.85 3.87
CA PHE A 125 2.96 -16.37 4.82
C PHE A 125 4.12 -15.39 5.12
N LEU A 126 4.32 -14.38 4.28
CA LEU A 126 5.29 -13.29 4.47
C LEU A 126 4.64 -11.99 4.95
N ALA A 127 3.33 -11.84 4.83
CA ALA A 127 2.61 -10.59 5.05
C ALA A 127 2.88 -9.98 6.42
N LYS A 128 2.99 -10.82 7.47
CA LYS A 128 3.28 -10.33 8.82
C LYS A 128 4.64 -9.67 8.98
N PHE A 129 5.62 -10.02 8.13
CA PHE A 129 6.93 -9.37 8.16
C PHE A 129 6.90 -7.98 7.53
N ALA A 130 5.93 -7.69 6.66
CA ALA A 130 5.81 -6.41 5.98
C ALA A 130 5.50 -5.24 6.93
N ASP A 131 4.89 -5.51 8.09
CA ASP A 131 4.59 -4.49 9.11
C ASP A 131 5.36 -4.68 10.43
N THR A 132 5.83 -5.90 10.77
CA THR A 132 6.50 -6.13 12.07
C THR A 132 8.00 -6.40 12.04
N HIS A 133 8.62 -6.65 10.88
CA HIS A 133 10.06 -6.97 10.81
C HIS A 133 10.87 -5.77 10.29
N PRO A 134 11.63 -5.05 11.14
CA PRO A 134 12.24 -3.78 10.76
C PRO A 134 13.12 -3.81 9.49
N PRO A 135 13.96 -4.83 9.25
CA PRO A 135 14.72 -4.93 8.00
C PRO A 135 13.84 -5.05 6.75
N THR A 136 12.72 -5.77 6.87
CA THR A 136 11.74 -5.92 5.78
C THR A 136 10.98 -4.61 5.55
N VAL A 137 10.53 -3.96 6.61
CA VAL A 137 9.85 -2.65 6.51
C VAL A 137 10.78 -1.63 5.83
N ALA A 138 12.05 -1.58 6.23
CA ALA A 138 13.04 -0.69 5.62
C ALA A 138 13.26 -1.01 4.13
N LEU A 139 13.32 -2.30 3.77
CA LEU A 139 13.39 -2.73 2.36
C LEU A 139 12.18 -2.24 1.56
N LEU A 140 10.96 -2.46 2.05
CA LEU A 140 9.74 -2.10 1.33
C LEU A 140 9.61 -0.57 1.16
N LYS A 141 9.99 0.21 2.18
CA LYS A 141 10.10 1.67 2.09
C LYS A 141 11.11 2.09 1.02
N GLY A 142 12.28 1.44 0.97
CA GLY A 142 13.29 1.68 -0.05
C GLY A 142 12.77 1.39 -1.47
N CYS A 143 12.03 0.29 -1.66
CA CYS A 143 11.39 -0.03 -2.94
C CYS A 143 10.36 1.03 -3.35
N SER A 144 9.47 1.43 -2.43
CA SER A 144 8.47 2.49 -2.69
C SER A 144 9.14 3.82 -3.05
N PHE A 145 10.23 4.18 -2.37
CA PHE A 145 11.00 5.38 -2.69
C PHE A 145 11.69 5.28 -4.06
N ILE A 146 12.31 4.15 -4.41
CA ILE A 146 12.91 3.95 -5.75
C ILE A 146 11.87 4.10 -6.85
N LEU A 147 10.70 3.49 -6.68
CA LEU A 147 9.67 3.46 -7.71
C LEU A 147 8.93 4.79 -7.86
N TYR A 148 8.62 5.45 -6.73
CA TYR A 148 7.64 6.53 -6.70
C TYR A 148 8.17 7.82 -6.06
N GLY A 149 9.35 7.81 -5.45
CA GLY A 149 9.82 8.90 -4.59
C GLY A 149 9.00 9.06 -3.30
N PHE A 150 8.17 8.08 -2.95
CA PHE A 150 7.27 8.16 -1.80
C PHE A 150 8.02 7.97 -0.49
N ASP A 151 8.32 9.09 0.18
CA ASP A 151 8.96 9.12 1.50
C ASP A 151 8.24 10.11 2.44
N PRO A 152 7.04 9.75 2.92
CA PRO A 152 6.20 10.65 3.68
C PRO A 152 6.73 11.05 5.07
N ARG A 153 7.83 10.44 5.50
CA ARG A 153 8.48 10.67 6.80
C ARG A 153 9.92 11.17 6.66
N GLY A 154 10.42 11.38 5.44
CA GLY A 154 11.81 11.76 5.19
C GLY A 154 12.81 10.69 5.65
N GLU A 155 12.39 9.43 5.78
CA GLU A 155 13.22 8.34 6.30
C GLU A 155 14.24 7.86 5.27
N MET A 156 13.94 7.97 3.98
CA MET A 156 14.74 7.43 2.87
C MET A 156 15.74 8.45 2.32
N ARG A 157 15.47 9.75 2.48
CA ARG A 157 16.42 10.81 2.09
C ARG A 157 17.77 10.61 2.78
N GLY A 158 18.85 10.60 1.99
CA GLY A 158 20.22 10.45 2.49
C GLY A 158 20.62 9.01 2.87
N ARG A 159 19.72 8.02 2.77
CA ARG A 159 20.11 6.62 2.94
C ARG A 159 20.80 6.10 1.68
N SER A 160 21.85 5.31 1.88
CA SER A 160 22.42 4.49 0.81
C SER A 160 21.41 3.40 0.45
N ILE A 161 20.90 3.46 -0.77
CA ILE A 161 20.01 2.46 -1.33
C ILE A 161 20.81 1.66 -2.36
N ASP A 162 20.78 0.34 -2.24
CA ASP A 162 21.42 -0.58 -3.17
C ASP A 162 20.94 -0.29 -4.62
N PRO A 163 21.83 0.14 -5.53
CA PRO A 163 21.45 0.46 -6.90
C PRO A 163 20.86 -0.73 -7.66
N SER A 164 21.22 -1.97 -7.28
CA SER A 164 20.70 -3.19 -7.90
C SER A 164 19.23 -3.45 -7.54
N LEU A 165 18.74 -2.83 -6.46
CA LEU A 165 17.39 -3.04 -5.95
C LEU A 165 16.33 -2.73 -7.02
N ARG A 166 16.52 -1.66 -7.81
CA ARG A 166 15.60 -1.25 -8.87
C ARG A 166 15.33 -2.37 -9.88
N GLN A 167 16.34 -3.15 -10.23
CA GLN A 167 16.23 -4.24 -11.22
C GLN A 167 15.47 -5.45 -10.68
N ARG A 168 15.28 -5.54 -9.36
CA ARG A 168 14.68 -6.68 -8.67
C ARG A 168 13.23 -6.44 -8.22
N ILE A 169 12.79 -5.18 -8.21
CA ILE A 169 11.43 -4.84 -7.81
C ILE A 169 10.45 -5.38 -8.85
N LYS A 170 9.48 -6.18 -8.40
CA LYS A 170 8.43 -6.72 -9.26
C LYS A 170 7.24 -5.79 -9.32
N ILE A 171 6.72 -5.61 -10.53
CA ILE A 171 5.55 -4.79 -10.80
C ILE A 171 4.34 -5.70 -11.05
N ALA A 172 3.22 -5.39 -10.40
CA ALA A 172 1.93 -6.01 -10.63
C ALA A 172 1.47 -5.70 -12.06
N SER A 173 1.17 -6.76 -12.79
CA SER A 173 0.81 -6.74 -14.21
C SER A 173 -0.44 -7.62 -14.43
N PRO A 174 -1.31 -7.28 -15.41
CA PRO A 174 -1.16 -6.14 -16.32
C PRO A 174 -1.53 -4.81 -15.67
N VAL A 175 -0.89 -3.75 -16.19
CA VAL A 175 -1.15 -2.37 -15.82
C VAL A 175 -2.45 -1.96 -16.46
N LYS A 176 -3.43 -1.55 -15.65
CA LYS A 176 -4.70 -1.08 -16.19
C LYS A 176 -4.57 0.38 -16.59
N GLN A 177 -4.67 0.66 -17.89
CA GLN A 177 -4.79 2.04 -18.37
C GLN A 177 -6.18 2.57 -18.00
N GLY A 178 -6.25 3.81 -17.50
CA GLY A 178 -7.52 4.42 -17.06
C GLY A 178 -7.98 4.01 -15.66
N LEU A 179 -7.14 4.26 -14.64
CA LEU A 179 -7.50 4.09 -13.22
C LEU A 179 -8.80 4.80 -12.86
N PHE A 180 -8.95 6.05 -13.31
CA PHE A 180 -10.14 6.85 -13.04
C PHE A 180 -11.41 6.19 -13.59
N SER A 181 -11.48 5.88 -14.88
CA SER A 181 -12.61 5.17 -15.49
C SER A 181 -12.89 3.85 -14.78
N SER A 182 -11.83 3.10 -14.45
CA SER A 182 -11.93 1.83 -13.71
C SER A 182 -12.50 1.94 -12.30
N LEU A 183 -12.44 3.13 -11.68
CA LEU A 183 -13.05 3.43 -10.40
C LEU A 183 -14.44 4.06 -10.59
N GLN A 184 -14.67 4.84 -11.64
CA GLN A 184 -15.97 5.43 -11.94
C GLN A 184 -17.01 4.38 -12.33
N ASP A 185 -16.65 3.40 -13.15
CA ASP A 185 -17.54 2.35 -13.66
C ASP A 185 -17.93 1.31 -12.58
N ARG A 186 -17.56 1.55 -11.33
CA ARG A 186 -17.76 0.63 -10.23
C ARG A 186 -19.03 0.95 -9.46
N GLU A 187 -19.89 -0.06 -9.33
CA GLU A 187 -21.18 0.04 -8.64
C GLU A 187 -21.17 -0.58 -7.21
N ASP A 188 -20.00 -0.93 -6.66
CA ASP A 188 -19.93 -1.49 -5.29
C ASP A 188 -20.39 -0.43 -4.28
N THR A 189 -21.44 -0.75 -3.51
CA THR A 189 -22.08 0.17 -2.57
C THR A 189 -21.14 0.70 -1.50
N ARG A 190 -20.16 -0.09 -1.03
CA ARG A 190 -19.17 0.36 -0.05
C ARG A 190 -18.17 1.33 -0.68
N PHE A 191 -17.80 1.10 -1.94
CA PHE A 191 -16.95 2.04 -2.66
C PHE A 191 -17.68 3.36 -2.93
N LEU A 192 -18.96 3.30 -3.30
CA LEU A 192 -19.79 4.50 -3.45
C LEU A 192 -19.89 5.28 -2.14
N ALA A 193 -20.05 4.61 -1.00
CA ALA A 193 -20.01 5.25 0.32
C ALA A 193 -18.64 5.90 0.62
N ALA A 194 -17.54 5.21 0.31
CA ALA A 194 -16.19 5.77 0.47
C ALA A 194 -15.95 6.98 -0.45
N LYS A 195 -16.50 6.98 -1.67
CA LYS A 195 -16.44 8.11 -2.59
C LYS A 195 -17.16 9.34 -2.03
N THR A 196 -18.30 9.15 -1.38
CA THR A 196 -19.07 10.21 -0.70
C THR A 196 -18.30 10.85 0.45
N ALA A 197 -17.49 10.06 1.18
CA ALA A 197 -16.63 10.61 2.23
C ALA A 197 -15.57 11.57 1.67
N GLY A 198 -15.06 11.29 0.47
CA GLY A 198 -14.13 12.13 -0.26
C GLY A 198 -13.41 11.33 -1.34
N TYR A 199 -13.23 11.94 -2.50
CA TYR A 199 -12.67 11.28 -3.69
C TYR A 199 -11.64 12.16 -4.38
N LEU A 200 -10.53 11.55 -4.79
CA LEU A 200 -9.39 12.25 -5.36
C LEU A 200 -9.72 12.96 -6.68
N PHE A 201 -10.54 12.34 -7.53
CA PHE A 201 -10.75 12.80 -8.89
C PHE A 201 -12.06 13.59 -9.04
N ALA A 202 -12.02 14.63 -9.89
CA ALA A 202 -13.20 15.34 -10.37
C ALA A 202 -13.90 14.52 -11.47
N GLU A 203 -15.04 14.98 -11.97
CA GLU A 203 -15.82 14.27 -12.99
C GLU A 203 -15.08 14.09 -14.32
N ASP A 204 -14.17 15.00 -14.64
CA ASP A 204 -13.33 14.97 -15.84
C ASP A 204 -12.07 14.10 -15.72
N GLY A 205 -11.87 13.46 -14.57
CA GLY A 205 -10.71 12.61 -14.29
C GLY A 205 -9.46 13.36 -13.83
N SER A 206 -9.51 14.68 -13.72
CA SER A 206 -8.45 15.47 -13.09
C SER A 206 -8.49 15.36 -11.57
N ILE A 207 -7.40 15.76 -10.88
CA ILE A 207 -7.39 15.81 -9.41
C ILE A 207 -8.33 16.94 -8.95
N ASN A 208 -9.27 16.62 -8.06
CA ASN A 208 -10.24 17.56 -7.50
C ASN A 208 -9.61 18.50 -6.48
N ARG A 209 -8.82 19.46 -6.95
CA ARG A 209 -8.10 20.43 -6.09
C ARG A 209 -9.04 21.39 -5.34
N SER A 210 -10.29 21.52 -5.77
CA SER A 210 -11.32 22.32 -5.10
C SER A 210 -11.89 21.62 -3.86
N ASP A 211 -11.76 20.30 -3.75
CA ASP A 211 -12.19 19.58 -2.55
C ASP A 211 -11.27 19.92 -1.36
N PRO A 212 -11.81 20.37 -0.21
CA PRO A 212 -11.00 20.75 0.94
C PRO A 212 -10.11 19.63 1.49
N TRP A 213 -10.59 18.37 1.46
CA TRP A 213 -9.80 17.23 1.92
C TRP A 213 -8.65 16.93 0.94
N VAL A 214 -8.90 16.94 -0.37
CA VAL A 214 -7.85 16.78 -1.38
C VAL A 214 -6.80 17.89 -1.29
N ALA A 215 -7.24 19.15 -1.16
CA ALA A 215 -6.34 20.29 -0.98
C ALA A 215 -5.45 20.13 0.27
N ALA A 216 -6.00 19.65 1.38
CA ALA A 216 -5.24 19.35 2.60
C ALA A 216 -4.21 18.23 2.39
N MET A 217 -4.55 17.18 1.62
CA MET A 217 -3.59 16.10 1.30
C MET A 217 -2.43 16.60 0.43
N ILE A 218 -2.71 17.45 -0.55
CA ILE A 218 -1.69 18.10 -1.40
C ILE A 218 -0.76 18.96 -0.54
N ALA A 219 -1.32 19.82 0.31
CA ALA A 219 -0.54 20.67 1.20
C ALA A 219 0.38 19.83 2.11
N ARG A 220 -0.14 18.72 2.64
CA ARG A 220 0.64 17.79 3.48
C ARG A 220 1.82 17.13 2.74
N GLN A 221 1.70 16.92 1.43
CA GLN A 221 2.78 16.38 0.62
C GLN A 221 3.88 17.43 0.35
N ALA A 222 3.51 18.71 0.24
CA ALA A 222 4.42 19.81 -0.09
C ALA A 222 5.34 20.27 1.06
N VAL A 223 4.96 20.03 2.32
CA VAL A 223 5.74 20.44 3.51
C VAL A 223 6.94 19.49 3.77
N ARG A 224 7.51 18.86 2.74
CA ARG A 224 8.48 17.75 2.87
C ARG A 224 9.78 17.97 2.10
#